data_AF-A0A9C9EQQ8-F1
#
_entry.id   AF-A0A9C9EQQ8-F1
#
_cell.length_a   1.000
_cell.length_b   1.000
_cell.length_c   1.000
_cell.angle_alpha   90.00
_cell.angle_beta   90.00
_cell.angle_gamma   90.00
#
_symmetry.space_group_name_H-M   'P 1'
#
loop_
_entity.id
_entity.type
_entity.pdbx_description
1 polymer ?
#
loop_
_entity_poly.entity_id
_entity_poly.type
_entity_poly.pdbx_seq_one_letter_code
_entity_poly.pdbx_strand_id
1 'polypeptide(L)'
;MKRSFHIINYGCQMNLRDGEIIATMLEDRGLSISDTLSEADIIIVNTCAVRERAVERALGRIKQLAGIKASRPGVIIAVGGCIAQTESDRILREAPFVDIVFGTR
;
A
#
# COMPACT_ATOMS: atom_id res chain seq x y z
N MET A 1 6.80 21.74 -4.68
CA MET A 1 5.90 20.72 -5.26
C MET A 1 5.13 20.04 -4.15
N LYS A 2 3.84 19.81 -4.33
CA LYS A 2 3.00 19.04 -3.40
C LYS A 2 3.37 17.56 -3.57
N ARG A 3 3.68 16.83 -2.49
CA ARG A 3 3.97 15.39 -2.59
C ARG A 3 2.71 14.65 -3.01
N SER A 4 2.85 13.59 -3.81
CA SER A 4 1.72 12.82 -4.31
C SER A 4 1.65 11.40 -3.73
N PHE A 5 0.46 10.81 -3.70
CA PHE A 5 0.25 9.44 -3.24
C PHE A 5 -0.67 8.65 -4.17
N HIS A 6 -0.55 7.33 -4.16
CA HIS A 6 -1.43 6.43 -4.90
C HIS A 6 -1.83 5.25 -4.00
N ILE A 7 -3.13 4.97 -3.93
CA ILE A 7 -3.68 3.87 -3.11
C ILE A 7 -4.20 2.78 -4.04
N ILE A 8 -3.68 1.56 -3.84
CA ILE A 8 -4.18 0.36 -4.51
C ILE A 8 -4.96 -0.46 -3.50
N ASN A 9 -6.28 -0.52 -3.68
CA ASN A 9 -7.17 -1.31 -2.83
C ASN A 9 -7.37 -2.71 -3.39
N TYR A 10 -7.16 -3.73 -2.56
CA TYR A 10 -7.36 -5.15 -2.88
C TYR A 10 -8.23 -5.84 -1.85
N GLY A 11 -9.47 -6.19 -2.21
CA GLY A 11 -10.32 -6.99 -1.33
C GLY A 11 -11.78 -6.60 -1.40
N CYS A 12 -12.35 -6.29 -0.24
CA CYS A 12 -13.78 -6.03 -0.08
C CYS A 12 -14.10 -4.53 0.01
N GLN A 13 -15.40 -4.22 0.14
CA GLN A 13 -15.90 -2.86 0.34
C GLN A 13 -15.30 -2.17 1.57
N MET A 14 -14.91 -2.91 2.61
CA MET A 14 -14.26 -2.32 3.77
C MET A 14 -12.91 -1.71 3.42
N ASN A 15 -12.08 -2.37 2.59
CA ASN A 15 -10.80 -1.80 2.18
C ASN A 15 -10.96 -0.60 1.26
N LEU A 16 -12.02 -0.54 0.45
CA LEU A 16 -12.30 0.67 -0.33
C LEU A 16 -12.57 1.85 0.60
N ARG A 17 -13.42 1.66 1.61
CA ARG A 17 -13.69 2.66 2.64
C ARG A 17 -12.45 3.04 3.45
N ASP A 18 -11.65 2.07 3.86
CA ASP A 18 -10.38 2.33 4.57
C ASP A 18 -9.42 3.12 3.67
N GLY A 19 -9.38 2.81 2.37
CA GLY A 19 -8.60 3.53 1.38
C GLY A 19 -9.05 4.98 1.23
N GLU A 20 -10.36 5.24 1.21
CA GLU A 20 -10.92 6.60 1.21
C GLU A 20 -10.51 7.38 2.47
N ILE A 21 -10.58 6.75 3.65
CA ILE A 21 -10.14 7.37 4.90
C ILE A 21 -8.63 7.71 4.84
N ILE A 22 -7.80 6.78 4.37
CA ILE A 22 -6.36 7.01 4.19
C ILE A 22 -6.12 8.16 3.20
N ALA A 23 -6.87 8.22 2.10
CA ALA A 23 -6.76 9.29 1.12
C ALA A 23 -7.05 10.65 1.76
N THR A 24 -8.19 10.79 2.45
CA THR A 24 -8.55 12.03 3.16
C THR A 24 -7.48 12.45 4.15
N MET A 25 -6.95 11.51 4.95
CA MET A 25 -5.88 11.81 5.91
C MET A 25 -4.60 12.35 5.24
N LEU A 26 -4.26 11.86 4.05
CA LEU A 26 -3.09 12.34 3.29
C LEU A 26 -3.36 13.68 2.62
N GLU A 27 -4.56 13.90 2.11
CA GLU A 27 -4.99 15.18 1.55
C GLU A 27 -4.99 16.30 2.60
N ASP A 28 -5.48 16.01 3.82
CA ASP A 28 -5.43 16.92 4.98
C ASP A 28 -4.00 17.28 5.38
N ARG A 29 -3.03 16.41 5.09
CA ARG A 29 -1.59 16.67 5.27
C ARG A 29 -0.95 17.41 4.10
N GLY A 30 -1.76 17.85 3.14
CA GLY A 30 -1.29 18.59 1.99
C GLY A 30 -0.60 17.72 0.95
N LEU A 31 -0.96 16.44 0.82
CA LEU A 31 -0.59 15.62 -0.34
C LEU A 31 -1.71 15.67 -1.40
N SER A 32 -1.44 15.17 -2.59
CA SER A 32 -2.44 15.00 -3.66
C SER A 32 -2.44 13.57 -4.21
N ILE A 33 -3.59 13.11 -4.67
CA ILE A 33 -3.67 11.83 -5.39
C ILE A 33 -2.87 11.93 -6.69
N SER A 34 -2.12 10.87 -6.99
CA SER A 34 -1.38 10.68 -8.24
C SER A 34 -2.20 9.83 -9.21
N ASP A 35 -2.34 10.27 -10.45
CA ASP A 35 -3.01 9.52 -11.51
C ASP A 35 -2.24 8.26 -11.90
N THR A 36 -0.91 8.29 -11.76
CA THR A 36 -0.06 7.15 -12.07
C THR A 36 0.70 6.65 -10.85
N LEU A 37 0.83 5.32 -10.77
CA LEU A 37 1.60 4.65 -9.73
C LEU A 37 3.09 5.02 -9.80
N SER A 38 3.61 5.18 -11.02
CA SER A 38 5.02 5.44 -11.29
C SER A 38 5.48 6.84 -10.92
N GLU A 39 4.54 7.79 -10.78
CA GLU A 39 4.84 9.19 -10.40
C GLU A 39 4.61 9.47 -8.92
N ALA A 40 3.87 8.61 -8.21
CA ALA A 40 3.59 8.77 -6.79
C ALA A 40 4.86 8.81 -5.93
N ASP A 41 4.88 9.71 -4.93
CA ASP A 41 5.93 9.73 -3.89
C ASP A 41 5.63 8.70 -2.78
N ILE A 42 4.36 8.37 -2.60
CA ILE A 42 3.88 7.36 -1.64
C ILE A 42 2.94 6.39 -2.34
N ILE A 43 3.22 5.09 -2.22
CA ILE A 43 2.37 4.01 -2.75
C ILE A 43 1.83 3.23 -1.56
N ILE A 44 0.51 3.13 -1.44
CA ILE A 44 -0.17 2.37 -0.40
C ILE A 44 -0.88 1.17 -1.01
N VAL A 45 -0.54 -0.03 -0.57
CA VAL A 45 -1.25 -1.27 -0.92
C VAL A 45 -2.17 -1.63 0.25
N ASN A 46 -3.46 -1.35 0.14
CA ASN A 46 -4.43 -1.65 1.19
C ASN A 46 -5.18 -2.94 0.88
N THR A 47 -5.06 -3.97 1.73
CA THR A 47 -5.51 -5.32 1.37
C THR A 47 -6.21 -6.13 2.47
N CYS A 48 -7.14 -7.00 2.05
CA CYS A 48 -8.01 -7.83 2.91
C CYS A 48 -7.53 -9.27 3.09
N ALA A 49 -7.68 -9.83 4.30
CA ALA A 49 -7.26 -11.21 4.64
C ALA A 49 -8.35 -12.27 4.47
N VAL A 50 -9.55 -11.90 3.99
CA VAL A 50 -10.75 -12.73 4.15
C VAL A 50 -10.73 -14.04 3.33
N ARG A 51 -9.78 -14.23 2.39
CA ARG A 51 -9.59 -15.51 1.69
C ARG A 51 -8.10 -15.79 1.46
N GLU A 52 -7.65 -17.04 1.63
CA GLU A 52 -6.26 -17.45 1.42
C GLU A 52 -5.68 -17.02 0.05
N ARG A 53 -6.49 -17.06 -1.02
CA ARG A 53 -6.08 -16.59 -2.35
C ARG A 53 -5.83 -15.08 -2.45
N ALA A 54 -6.25 -14.29 -1.46
CA ALA A 54 -6.02 -12.85 -1.41
C ALA A 54 -4.60 -12.51 -0.95
N VAL A 55 -4.02 -13.31 -0.03
CA VAL A 55 -2.68 -13.10 0.51
C VAL A 55 -1.61 -13.24 -0.58
N GLU A 56 -1.62 -14.34 -1.33
CA GLU A 56 -0.65 -14.55 -2.42
C GLU A 56 -0.74 -13.48 -3.51
N ARG A 57 -1.96 -13.01 -3.83
CA ARG A 57 -2.13 -11.93 -4.80
C ARG A 57 -1.60 -10.60 -4.28
N ALA A 58 -1.86 -10.28 -3.01
CA ALA A 58 -1.34 -9.09 -2.36
C ALA A 58 0.20 -9.11 -2.36
N LEU A 59 0.81 -10.22 -1.93
CA LEU A 59 2.27 -10.40 -1.95
C LEU A 59 2.84 -10.31 -3.37
N GLY A 60 2.18 -10.93 -4.35
CA GLY A 60 2.57 -10.83 -5.76
C GLY A 60 2.57 -9.38 -6.25
N ARG A 61 1.56 -8.58 -5.88
CA ARG A 61 1.52 -7.16 -6.22
C ARG A 61 2.58 -6.34 -5.49
N ILE A 62 2.78 -6.58 -4.20
CA ILE A 62 3.82 -5.91 -3.41
C ILE A 62 5.19 -6.15 -4.09
N LYS A 63 5.49 -7.40 -4.47
CA LYS A 63 6.71 -7.76 -5.21
C LYS A 63 6.88 -7.01 -6.53
N GLN A 64 5.81 -6.72 -7.27
CA GLN A 64 5.88 -5.91 -8.49
C GLN A 64 6.36 -4.47 -8.23
N LEU A 65 6.19 -3.94 -7.01
CA LEU A 65 6.66 -2.59 -6.65
C LEU A 65 8.17 -2.53 -6.43
N ALA A 66 8.87 -3.67 -6.34
CA ALA A 66 10.33 -3.71 -6.19
C ALA A 66 11.05 -2.95 -7.32
N GLY A 67 10.56 -3.06 -8.56
CA GLY A 67 11.12 -2.33 -9.70
C GLY A 67 10.94 -0.81 -9.58
N ILE A 68 9.82 -0.35 -8.99
CA ILE A 68 9.59 1.06 -8.73
C ILE A 68 10.54 1.56 -7.65
N LYS A 69 10.69 0.81 -6.53
CA LYS A 69 11.66 1.17 -5.48
C LYS A 69 13.10 1.19 -6.00
N ALA A 70 13.48 0.22 -6.83
CA ALA A 70 14.81 0.15 -7.40
C ALA A 70 15.13 1.34 -8.33
N SER A 71 14.15 1.78 -9.13
CA SER A 71 14.31 2.95 -10.03
C SER A 71 14.14 4.29 -9.31
N ARG A 72 13.36 4.32 -8.22
CA ARG A 72 13.10 5.50 -7.38
C ARG A 72 13.26 5.17 -5.90
N PRO A 73 14.50 5.11 -5.36
CA PRO A 73 14.74 4.72 -3.96
C PRO A 73 14.03 5.60 -2.93
N GLY A 74 13.71 6.85 -3.28
CA GLY A 74 12.99 7.80 -2.43
C GLY A 74 11.47 7.60 -2.36
N VAL A 75 10.87 6.70 -3.14
CA VAL A 75 9.44 6.38 -3.03
C VAL A 75 9.19 5.65 -1.71
N ILE A 76 8.10 5.99 -1.02
CA ILE A 76 7.64 5.29 0.18
C ILE A 76 6.62 4.24 -0.24
N ILE A 77 6.85 2.98 0.12
CA ILE A 77 5.91 1.87 -0.08
C ILE A 77 5.34 1.47 1.27
N ALA A 78 4.03 1.60 1.41
CA ALA A 78 3.28 1.22 2.60
C ALA A 78 2.28 0.10 2.30
N VAL A 79 2.11 -0.83 3.24
CA VAL A 79 1.13 -1.93 3.13
C VAL A 79 0.17 -1.86 4.32
N GLY A 80 -1.12 -1.77 4.00
CA GLY A 80 -2.23 -1.57 4.93
C GLY A 80 -3.27 -2.69 4.91
N GLY A 81 -4.16 -2.71 5.91
CA GLY A 81 -5.35 -3.57 5.95
C GLY A 81 -5.17 -4.86 6.77
N CYS A 82 -6.17 -5.74 6.76
CA CYS A 82 -6.18 -6.95 7.58
C CYS A 82 -4.98 -7.88 7.33
N ILE A 83 -4.52 -8.00 6.08
CA ILE A 83 -3.33 -8.83 5.78
C ILE A 83 -2.08 -8.23 6.42
N ALA A 84 -1.94 -6.90 6.38
CA ALA A 84 -0.81 -6.25 7.05
C ALA A 84 -0.80 -6.61 8.54
N GLN A 85 -1.97 -6.74 9.17
CA GLN A 85 -2.07 -7.13 10.58
C GLN A 85 -1.69 -8.61 10.84
N THR A 86 -2.13 -9.55 9.99
CA THR A 86 -1.90 -10.99 10.23
C THR A 86 -0.59 -11.52 9.63
N GLU A 87 -0.11 -10.92 8.54
CA GLU A 87 1.03 -11.39 7.73
C GLU A 87 2.21 -10.41 7.74
N SER A 88 2.28 -9.48 8.70
CA SER A 88 3.35 -8.48 8.83
C SER A 88 4.74 -9.07 8.62
N ASP A 89 5.08 -10.13 9.37
CA ASP A 89 6.43 -10.72 9.31
C ASP A 89 6.71 -11.36 7.94
N ARG A 90 5.69 -11.94 7.31
CA ARG A 90 5.82 -12.55 5.99
C ARG A 90 6.04 -11.49 4.93
N ILE A 91 5.31 -10.38 4.99
CA ILE A 91 5.48 -9.22 4.10
C ILE A 91 6.91 -8.69 4.23
N LEU A 92 7.39 -8.44 5.45
CA LEU A 92 8.73 -7.88 5.67
C LEU A 92 9.84 -8.83 5.20
N ARG A 93 9.68 -10.14 5.38
CA ARG A 93 10.64 -11.14 4.86
C ARG A 93 10.65 -11.23 3.34
N GLU A 94 9.48 -11.27 2.70
CA GLU A 94 9.37 -11.49 1.25
C GLU A 94 9.48 -10.20 0.42
N ALA A 95 9.24 -9.05 1.04
CA ALA A 95 9.28 -7.72 0.43
C ALA A 95 10.02 -6.73 1.35
N PRO A 96 11.33 -6.91 1.58
CA PRO A 96 12.10 -6.08 2.52
C PRO A 96 12.24 -4.61 2.08
N PHE A 97 11.82 -4.29 0.86
CA PHE A 97 11.78 -2.92 0.32
C PHE A 97 10.52 -2.13 0.74
N VAL A 98 9.57 -2.78 1.43
CA VAL A 98 8.40 -2.12 2.03
C VAL A 98 8.86 -1.30 3.22
N ASP A 99 8.53 -0.02 3.24
CA ASP A 99 8.97 0.92 4.28
C ASP A 99 8.06 0.89 5.51
N ILE A 100 6.75 0.67 5.31
CA ILE A 100 5.74 0.76 6.36
C ILE A 100 4.73 -0.38 6.22
N VAL A 101 4.43 -1.07 7.33
CA VAL A 101 3.33 -2.02 7.42
C VAL A 101 2.42 -1.58 8.56
N PHE A 102 1.12 -1.44 8.31
CA PHE A 102 0.15 -0.99 9.30
C PHE A 102 -1.16 -1.76 9.22
N GLY A 103 -1.69 -2.22 10.35
CA GLY A 103 -3.00 -2.86 10.41
C GLY A 103 -4.13 -1.84 10.43
N THR A 104 -5.34 -2.30 10.10
CA THR A 104 -6.60 -1.59 10.40
C THR A 104 -7.18 -2.14 11.70
N ARG A 105 -7.87 -1.29 12.48
CA ARG A 105 -8.60 -1.68 13.71
C ARG A 105 -10.08 -1.78 13.44
#